data_AF-A0A4D6LWC1-F1
#
_entry.id   AF-A0A4D6LWC1-F1
#
_cell.length_a   1.000
_cell.length_b   1.000
_cell.length_c   1.000
_cell.angle_alpha   90.00
_cell.angle_beta   90.00
_cell.angle_gamma   90.00
#
_symmetry.space_group_name_H-M   'P 1'
#
loop_
_entity.id
_entity.type
_entity.pdbx_description
1 polymer ?
#
loop_
_entity_poly.entity_id
_entity_poly.type
_entity_poly.pdbx_seq_one_letter_code
_entity_poly.pdbx_strand_id
1 'polypeptide(L)' 'MMLNILNGKKGIWLRLPLEKSDLVPIANKEGFGYHHAEPGYVMLTYWISEGPSMLQVNGSHIM' A
#
# COMPACT_ATOMS: atom_id res chain seq x y z
N MET A 1 10.73 0.51 -2.32
CA MET A 1 10.07 -0.66 -1.70
C MET A 1 10.66 -0.82 -0.32
N MET A 2 9.87 -0.64 0.74
CA MET A 2 10.36 -0.80 2.11
C MET A 2 9.66 -2.02 2.71
N LEU A 3 10.43 -3.06 3.02
CA LEU A 3 9.92 -4.31 3.57
C LEU A 3 9.90 -4.19 5.10
N ASN A 4 8.72 -3.95 5.68
CA ASN A 4 8.54 -3.99 7.12
C ASN A 4 8.05 -5.38 7.54
N ILE A 5 8.96 -6.19 8.09
CA ILE A 5 8.61 -7.46 8.74
C ILE A 5 8.35 -7.16 10.21
N LEU A 6 7.12 -6.80 10.56
CA LEU A 6 6.68 -6.70 11.96
C LEU A 6 6.08 -8.05 12.37
N ASN A 7 6.79 -8.82 13.18
CA ASN A 7 6.28 -9.96 13.97
C ASN A 7 5.27 -10.89 13.25
N GLY A 8 5.68 -11.49 12.12
CA GLY A 8 4.87 -12.50 11.42
C GLY A 8 3.72 -11.97 10.58
N LYS A 9 3.50 -10.66 10.54
CA LYS A 9 2.51 -9.98 9.70
C LYS A 9 3.20 -9.44 8.45
N LYS A 10 3.13 -10.20 7.35
CA LYS A 10 3.85 -9.89 6.11
C LYS A 10 3.01 -8.96 5.23
N GLY A 11 3.24 -7.65 5.35
CA GLY A 11 2.69 -6.64 4.44
C GLY A 11 3.80 -5.98 3.63
N ILE A 12 3.56 -5.71 2.35
CA ILE A 12 4.46 -4.92 1.50
C ILE A 12 3.88 -3.52 1.37
N TRP A 13 4.76 -2.52 1.49
CA TRP A 13 4.44 -1.12 1.25
C TRP A 13 5.14 -0.65 -0.03
N LEU A 14 4.34 -0.17 -0.98
CA LEU A 14 4.78 0.32 -2.27
C LEU A 14 4.45 1.80 -2.39
N ARG A 15 5.48 2.64 -2.26
CA ARG A 15 5.42 4.07 -2.57
C ARG A 15 5.67 4.27 -4.06
N LEU A 16 4.68 4.79 -4.78
CA LEU A 16 4.80 5.17 -6.19
C LEU A 16 4.77 6.70 -6.30
N PRO A 17 5.89 7.34 -6.73
CA PRO A 17 5.89 8.76 -7.07
C PRO A 17 4.88 9.09 -8.17
N LEU A 18 4.41 10.34 -8.20
CA LEU A 18 3.43 10.82 -9.18
C LEU A 18 3.88 10.57 -10.63
N GLU A 19 5.18 10.72 -10.91
CA GLU A 19 5.79 10.51 -12.23
C GLU A 19 5.75 9.04 -12.69
N LYS A 20 5.40 8.12 -11.78
CA LYS A 20 5.25 6.68 -12.05
C LYS A 20 3.81 6.21 -11.86
N SER A 21 2.84 7.12 -11.92
CA SER A 21 1.42 6.82 -11.74
C SER A 21 0.88 5.79 -12.77
N ASP A 22 1.49 5.69 -13.94
CA ASP A 22 1.18 4.67 -14.95
C ASP A 22 1.44 3.22 -14.48
N LEU A 23 2.22 3.02 -13.41
CA LEU A 23 2.44 1.71 -12.79
C LEU A 23 1.34 1.31 -11.80
N VAL A 24 0.45 2.22 -11.43
CA VAL A 24 -0.62 1.96 -10.45
C VAL A 24 -1.58 0.87 -10.93
N PRO A 25 -2.08 0.88 -12.19
CA PRO A 25 -2.91 -0.21 -12.70
C PRO A 25 -2.20 -1.57 -12.69
N ILE A 26 -0.87 -1.58 -12.88
CA ILE A 26 -0.06 -2.80 -12.84
C ILE A 26 0.03 -3.30 -11.39
N ALA A 27 0.38 -2.44 -10.44
CA ALA A 27 0.43 -2.80 -9.03
C ALA A 27 -0.92 -3.34 -8.52
N ASN A 28 -2.04 -2.75 -8.94
CA ASN A 28 -3.37 -3.21 -8.59
C ASN A 28 -3.68 -4.62 -9.13
N LYS A 29 -3.23 -4.94 -10.36
CA LYS A 29 -3.35 -6.30 -10.92
C LYS A 29 -2.53 -7.34 -10.14
N GLU A 30 -1.40 -6.93 -9.60
CA GLU A 30 -0.56 -7.75 -8.71
C GLU A 30 -1.10 -7.83 -7.27
N GLY A 31 -2.28 -7.25 -7.01
CA GLY A 31 -3.00 -7.35 -5.74
C GLY A 31 -2.70 -6.23 -4.75
N PHE A 32 -1.92 -5.21 -5.11
CA PHE A 32 -1.73 -4.05 -4.25
C PHE A 32 -3.01 -3.21 -4.16
N GLY A 33 -3.45 -2.89 -2.95
CA GLY A 33 -4.54 -1.96 -2.68
C GLY A 33 -4.04 -0.56 -2.30
N TYR A 34 -4.86 0.46 -2.55
CA TYR A 34 -4.58 1.82 -2.07
C TYR A 34 -4.59 1.89 -0.54
N HIS A 35 -3.64 2.61 0.03
CA HIS A 35 -3.60 2.91 1.46
C HIS A 35 -3.77 4.41 1.74
N HIS A 36 -2.92 5.26 1.17
CA HIS A 36 -3.09 6.72 1.20
C HIS A 36 -2.41 7.39 -0.01
N ALA A 37 -2.71 8.66 -0.25
CA ALA A 37 -2.05 9.45 -1.29
C ALA A 37 -1.66 10.83 -0.75
N GLU A 38 -0.58 11.37 -1.27
CA GLU A 38 -0.09 12.73 -1.04
C GLU A 38 0.18 13.40 -2.40
N PRO A 39 0.31 14.74 -2.48
CA PRO A 39 0.48 15.44 -3.77
C PRO A 39 1.61 14.93 -4.68
N GLY A 40 2.63 14.24 -4.14
CA GLY A 40 3.76 13.70 -4.90
C GLY A 40 3.83 12.18 -5.00
N TYR A 41 2.95 11.42 -4.36
CA TYR A 41 3.00 9.95 -4.42
C TYR A 41 1.71 9.28 -3.94
N VAL A 42 1.53 8.02 -4.34
CA VAL A 42 0.54 7.12 -3.75
C VAL A 42 1.24 6.02 -2.96
N MET A 43 0.71 5.69 -1.80
CA MET A 43 1.11 4.53 -1.01
C MET A 43 0.12 3.39 -1.26
N LEU A 44 0.63 2.28 -1.78
CA LEU A 44 -0.09 1.04 -1.95
C LEU A 44 0.39 -0.01 -0.97
N THR A 45 -0.47 -0.97 -0.64
CA THR A 45 -0.15 -2.07 0.27
C THR A 45 -0.57 -3.41 -0.29
N TYR A 46 0.22 -4.44 -0.03
CA TYR A 46 -0.10 -5.83 -0.36
C TYR A 46 0.02 -6.69 0.88
N TRP A 47 -0.99 -7.50 1.16
CA TRP A 47 -1.01 -8.40 2.31
C TRP A 47 -0.66 -9.82 1.86
N ILE A 48 0.38 -10.40 2.45
CA ILE A 48 0.92 -11.71 2.04
C ILE A 48 0.28 -12.87 2.84
N SER A 49 -0.43 -12.59 3.94
CA SER A 49 -1.01 -13.65 4.79
C SER A 49 -2.43 -14.03 4.35
N GLU A 50 -2.80 -15.29 4.54
CA GLU A 50 -4.15 -15.82 4.24
C GLU A 50 -5.23 -15.28 5.18
N GLY A 51 -4.84 -14.70 6.32
CA GLY A 51 -5.75 -14.09 7.29
C GLY A 51 -6.13 -12.64 6.95
N PRO A 52 -7.14 -12.07 7.64
CA PRO A 52 -7.55 -10.68 7.44
C PRO A 52 -6.35 -9.72 7.57
N SER A 53 -6.30 -8.73 6.68
CA SER A 53 -5.26 -7.72 6.71
C SER A 53 -5.25 -7.00 8.04
N MET A 54 -4.09 -6.95 8.68
CA MET A 54 -3.86 -6.14 9.88
C MET A 54 -3.06 -4.88 9.55
N LEU A 55 -2.95 -4.54 8.27
CA LEU A 55 -2.51 -3.21 7.87
C LEU A 55 -3.55 -2.23 8.42
N GLN A 56 -3.13 -1.39 9.35
CA GLN A 56 -4.00 -0.36 9.90
C GLN A 56 -4.46 0.51 8.74
N VAL A 57 -5.77 0.56 8.46
CA VAL A 57 -6.32 1.56 7.55
C VAL A 57 -6.36 2.85 8.34
N ASN A 58 -5.46 3.79 8.04
CA ASN A 58 -5.54 5.11 8.63
C ASN A 58 -6.87 5.71 8.18
N GLY A 59 -7.77 5.93 9.14
CA GLY A 59 -9.04 6.60 8.90
C GLY A 59 -8.77 7.97 8.28
N SER A 60 -9.40 8.23 7.14
CA SER A 60 -9.42 9.57 6.55
C SER A 60 -9.96 10.56 7.58
N HIS A 61 -9.12 11.47 8.06
CA HIS A 61 -9.58 12.66 8.77
C HIS A 61 -10.41 13.48 7.78
N ILE A 62 -11.73 13.44 7.93
CA ILE A 62 -12.60 14.47 7.38
C ILE A 62 -12.44 15.72 8.26
N MET A 63 -12.09 16.84 7.64
CA MET A 63 -12.43 18.17 8.15
C MET A 63 -13.01 18.96 6.99
#